data_AF-A0A1Y1KLE0-F1
#
_entry.id   AF-A0A1Y1KLE0-F1
#
_cell.length_a   1.000
_cell.length_b   1.000
_cell.length_c   1.000
_cell.angle_alpha   90.00
_cell.angle_beta   90.00
_cell.angle_gamma   90.00
#
_symmetry.space_group_name_H-M   'P 1'
#
loop_
_entity.id
_entity.type
_entity.pdbx_description
1 polymer ?
#
loop_
_entity_poly.entity_id
_entity_poly.type
_entity_poly.pdbx_seq_one_letter_code
_entity_poly.pdbx_strand_id
1 'polypeptide(L)'
;VNDSAKVTLEVVEFFNFVQELYTFFSSSTYRWDILKKNVSNLTLKSVSATRWESRIEAIKPLRFQLGEIYDSLIELLEDASRDIDTKHQAKVFAQKICTFKF
;
A
#
# COMPACT_ATOMS: atom_id res chain seq x y z
N VAL A 1 -15.76 21.09 15.04
CA VAL A 1 -14.81 21.35 13.93
C VAL A 1 -13.58 20.44 13.92
N ASN A 2 -13.28 19.67 14.99
CA ASN A 2 -12.09 18.81 15.06
C ASN A 2 -12.15 17.51 14.24
N ASP A 3 -13.34 16.92 14.02
CA ASP A 3 -13.42 15.61 13.34
C ASP A 3 -13.01 15.67 11.87
N SER A 4 -13.27 16.79 11.20
CA SER A 4 -12.92 16.97 9.78
C SER A 4 -11.40 17.07 9.57
N ALA A 5 -10.68 17.70 10.50
CA ALA A 5 -9.22 17.79 10.46
C ALA A 5 -8.54 16.45 10.76
N LYS A 6 -9.09 15.67 11.70
CA LYS A 6 -8.57 14.34 12.04
C LYS A 6 -8.73 13.34 10.88
N VAL A 7 -9.92 13.30 10.27
CA VAL A 7 -10.18 12.47 9.08
C VAL A 7 -9.27 12.90 7.92
N THR A 8 -9.01 14.19 7.77
CA THR A 8 -8.09 14.69 6.74
C THR A 8 -6.66 14.18 6.96
N LEU A 9 -6.16 14.16 8.20
CA LEU A 9 -4.82 13.66 8.50
C LEU A 9 -4.68 12.15 8.24
N GLU A 10 -5.63 11.34 8.70
CA GLU A 10 -5.64 9.89 8.49
C GLU A 10 -5.65 9.54 6.99
N VAL A 11 -6.41 10.29 6.17
CA VAL A 11 -6.44 10.14 4.72
C VAL A 11 -5.12 10.54 4.06
N VAL A 12 -4.43 11.57 4.57
CA VAL A 12 -3.09 11.94 4.08
C VAL A 12 -2.06 10.85 4.41
N GLU A 13 -2.07 10.33 5.64
CA GLU A 13 -1.16 9.27 6.08
C GLU A 13 -1.34 8.00 5.27
N PHE A 14 -2.59 7.58 5.06
CA PHE A 14 -2.90 6.42 4.22
C PHE A 14 -2.40 6.60 2.78
N PHE A 15 -2.58 7.80 2.22
CA PHE A 15 -2.10 8.09 0.87
C PHE A 15 -0.58 8.02 0.74
N ASN A 16 0.15 8.62 1.67
CA ASN A 16 1.61 8.55 1.69
C ASN A 16 2.07 7.10 1.79
N PHE A 17 1.39 6.30 2.61
CA PHE A 17 1.65 4.87 2.72
C PHE A 17 1.42 4.10 1.41
N VAL A 18 0.35 4.38 0.67
CA VAL A 18 0.13 3.79 -0.67
C VAL A 18 1.24 4.16 -1.65
N GLN A 19 1.78 5.39 -1.59
CA GLN A 19 2.93 5.78 -2.39
C GLN A 19 4.22 5.06 -2.00
N GLU A 20 4.45 4.84 -0.70
CA GLU A 20 5.57 4.03 -0.20
C GLU A 20 5.48 2.60 -0.74
N LEU A 21 4.29 1.98 -0.68
CA LEU A 21 4.04 0.64 -1.24
C LEU A 21 4.32 0.60 -2.74
N TYR A 22 3.81 1.58 -3.51
CA TYR A 22 4.06 1.65 -4.94
C TYR A 22 5.57 1.69 -5.24
N THR A 23 6.30 2.55 -4.53
CA THR A 23 7.76 2.72 -4.71
C THR A 23 8.51 1.44 -4.35
N PHE A 24 8.10 0.77 -3.27
CA PHE A 24 8.66 -0.51 -2.86
C PHE A 24 8.47 -1.59 -3.92
N PHE A 25 7.25 -1.82 -4.39
CA PHE A 25 7.00 -2.86 -5.38
C PHE A 25 7.59 -2.53 -6.75
N SER A 26 7.47 -1.27 -7.22
CA SER A 26 7.95 -0.87 -8.55
C SER A 26 9.48 -0.80 -8.67
N SER A 27 10.21 -0.70 -7.55
CA SER A 27 11.68 -0.71 -7.56
C SER A 27 12.30 -2.10 -7.77
N SER A 28 11.51 -3.15 -7.97
CA SER A 28 11.99 -4.47 -8.38
C SER A 28 10.98 -5.19 -9.25
N THR A 29 11.42 -5.71 -10.39
CA THR A 29 10.60 -6.53 -11.28
C THR A 29 10.01 -7.74 -10.56
N TYR A 30 10.78 -8.39 -9.69
CA TYR A 30 10.31 -9.53 -8.90
C TYR A 30 9.19 -9.15 -7.92
N ARG A 31 9.39 -8.08 -7.14
CA ARG A 31 8.37 -7.59 -6.20
C ARG A 31 7.10 -7.20 -6.96
N TRP A 32 7.25 -6.53 -8.10
CA TRP A 32 6.15 -6.19 -8.99
C TRP A 32 5.39 -7.40 -9.54
N ASP A 33 6.09 -8.49 -9.88
CA ASP A 33 5.46 -9.71 -10.36
C ASP A 33 4.67 -10.43 -9.25
N ILE A 34 5.17 -10.48 -8.02
CA ILE A 34 4.42 -10.98 -6.86
C ILE A 34 3.15 -10.15 -6.64
N LEU A 35 3.28 -8.82 -6.74
CA LEU A 35 2.13 -7.94 -6.57
C LEU A 35 1.05 -8.20 -7.64
N LYS A 36 1.42 -8.34 -8.91
CA LYS A 36 0.47 -8.65 -9.99
C LYS A 36 -0.14 -10.06 -9.88
N LYS A 37 0.60 -11.02 -9.30
CA LYS A 37 0.12 -12.38 -9.07
C LYS A 37 -1.04 -12.39 -8.05
N ASN A 38 -0.93 -11.57 -7.01
CA ASN A 38 -1.92 -11.53 -5.92
C ASN A 38 -3.02 -10.47 -6.14
N VAL A 39 -2.71 -9.35 -6.81
CA VAL A 39 -3.66 -8.25 -7.05
C VAL A 39 -4.25 -8.35 -8.45
N SER A 40 -5.47 -8.87 -8.55
CA SER A 40 -6.15 -9.19 -9.82
C SER A 40 -6.47 -7.95 -10.67
N ASN A 41 -6.77 -6.82 -10.04
CA ASN A 41 -7.15 -5.55 -10.68
C ASN A 41 -6.35 -4.39 -10.07
N LEU A 42 -5.03 -4.41 -10.29
CA LEU A 42 -4.10 -3.43 -9.74
C LEU A 42 -4.53 -2.00 -10.09
N THR A 43 -5.12 -1.30 -9.12
CA THR A 43 -5.51 0.11 -9.24
C THR A 43 -4.45 1.04 -8.64
N LEU A 44 -3.34 0.46 -8.17
CA LEU A 44 -2.19 1.15 -7.62
C LEU A 44 -1.48 1.96 -8.72
N LYS A 45 -2.01 3.15 -9.00
CA LYS A 45 -1.36 4.16 -9.84
C LYS A 45 -0.73 5.22 -8.95
N SER A 46 0.40 5.76 -9.39
CA SER A 46 0.93 7.00 -8.83
C SER A 46 -0.11 8.11 -9.03
N VAL A 47 -0.74 8.56 -7.94
CA VAL A 47 -1.78 9.60 -7.99
C VAL A 47 -1.08 10.95 -7.89
N SER A 48 -1.14 11.78 -8.93
CA SER A 48 -0.64 13.16 -8.89
C SER A 48 -1.40 13.98 -7.84
N ALA A 49 -0.66 14.79 -7.08
CA ALA A 49 -1.09 15.41 -5.83
C ALA A 49 -2.21 16.48 -5.91
N THR A 50 -2.73 16.82 -7.09
CA THR A 50 -3.40 18.12 -7.32
C THR A 50 -4.91 18.20 -7.02
N ARG A 51 -5.63 17.12 -6.65
CA ARG A 51 -7.07 17.22 -6.31
C ARG A 51 -7.49 16.27 -5.18
N TRP A 52 -7.78 16.82 -4.00
CA TRP A 52 -8.19 16.08 -2.79
C TRP A 52 -9.44 15.21 -2.98
N GLU A 53 -10.47 15.70 -3.70
CA GLU A 53 -11.69 14.93 -3.97
C GLU A 53 -11.42 13.70 -4.84
N SER A 54 -10.48 13.80 -5.79
CA SER A 54 -10.04 12.65 -6.59
C SER A 54 -9.24 11.65 -5.76
N ARG A 55 -8.63 12.06 -4.63
CA ARG A 55 -7.88 11.17 -3.74
C ARG A 55 -8.81 10.25 -2.97
N ILE A 56 -9.88 10.78 -2.36
CA ILE A 56 -10.88 9.97 -1.62
C ILE A 56 -11.52 8.91 -2.54
N GLU A 57 -11.89 9.29 -3.76
CA GLU A 57 -12.47 8.34 -4.72
C GLU A 57 -11.45 7.31 -5.23
N ALA A 58 -10.17 7.69 -5.36
CA ALA A 58 -9.11 6.76 -5.78
C ALA A 58 -8.73 5.76 -4.67
N ILE A 59 -8.89 6.11 -3.38
CA ILE A 59 -8.56 5.22 -2.25
C ILE A 59 -9.70 4.27 -1.86
N LYS A 60 -10.95 4.59 -2.18
CA LYS A 60 -12.10 3.72 -1.89
C LYS A 60 -11.95 2.30 -2.46
N PRO A 61 -11.48 2.10 -3.71
CA PRO A 61 -11.21 0.76 -4.24
C PRO A 61 -9.98 0.10 -3.61
N LEU A 62 -8.99 0.90 -3.20
CA LEU A 62 -7.73 0.39 -2.65
C LEU A 62 -7.94 -0.38 -1.34
N ARG A 63 -8.99 -0.09 -0.56
CA ARG A 63 -9.30 -0.87 0.65
C ARG A 63 -9.48 -2.37 0.37
N PHE A 64 -10.01 -2.71 -0.81
CA PHE A 64 -10.24 -4.09 -1.21
C PHE A 64 -8.96 -4.74 -1.73
N GLN A 65 -8.03 -3.95 -2.26
CA GLN A 65 -6.72 -4.40 -2.73
C GLN A 65 -5.71 -4.52 -1.59
N LEU A 66 -5.90 -3.83 -0.45
CA LEU A 66 -5.00 -3.92 0.69
C LEU A 66 -4.88 -5.35 1.25
N GLY A 67 -5.93 -6.17 1.16
CA GLY A 67 -5.87 -7.59 1.50
C GLY A 67 -4.91 -8.34 0.57
N GLU A 68 -5.09 -8.19 -0.75
CA GLU A 68 -4.22 -8.81 -1.76
C GLU A 68 -2.76 -8.28 -1.69
N ILE A 69 -2.58 -7.00 -1.34
CA ILE A 69 -1.26 -6.40 -1.12
C ILE A 69 -0.63 -6.95 0.16
N TYR A 70 -1.41 -7.14 1.22
CA TYR A 70 -0.94 -7.78 2.45
C TYR A 70 -0.44 -9.19 2.15
N ASP A 71 -1.20 -10.00 1.41
CA ASP A 71 -0.80 -11.35 1.01
C ASP A 71 0.51 -11.33 0.20
N SER A 72 0.67 -10.35 -0.69
CA SER A 72 1.93 -10.13 -1.44
C SER A 72 3.12 -9.83 -0.52
N LEU A 73 2.90 -9.06 0.55
CA LEU A 73 3.94 -8.74 1.54
C LEU A 73 4.30 -9.95 2.40
N ILE A 74 3.32 -10.80 2.74
CA ILE A 74 3.57 -12.06 3.44
C ILE A 74 4.36 -13.03 2.56
N GLU A 75 4.02 -13.15 1.27
CA GLU A 75 4.78 -13.97 0.31
C GLU A 75 6.24 -13.52 0.22
N LEU A 76 6.50 -12.21 0.19
CA LEU A 76 7.86 -11.64 0.22
C LEU A 76 8.60 -11.89 1.54
N LEU A 77 7.88 -11.94 2.66
CA LEU A 77 8.44 -12.18 3.98
C LEU A 77 8.87 -13.64 4.14
N GLU A 78 8.07 -14.57 3.64
CA GLU A 78 8.29 -16.02 3.72
C GLU A 78 9.32 -16.53 2.70
N ASP A 79 9.59 -15.78 1.64
CA ASP A 79 10.58 -16.14 0.63
C ASP A 79 12.02 -16.13 1.20
N ALA A 80 12.54 -17.32 1.51
CA ALA A 80 13.87 -17.54 2.04
C ALA A 80 15.00 -16.90 1.21
N SER A 81 14.79 -16.71 -0.10
CA SER A 81 15.78 -16.18 -1.03
C SER A 81 15.86 -14.65 -1.08
N ARG A 82 14.95 -13.93 -0.40
CA ARG A 82 15.00 -12.46 -0.33
C ARG A 82 15.97 -11.97 0.73
N ASP A 83 16.56 -10.81 0.45
CA ASP A 83 17.45 -10.12 1.38
C ASP A 83 16.71 -9.66 2.65
N ILE A 84 17.48 -9.46 3.72
CA ILE A 84 16.96 -9.11 5.04
C ILE A 84 16.22 -7.77 4.99
N ASP A 85 16.68 -6.81 4.18
CA ASP A 85 16.08 -5.48 4.09
C ASP A 85 14.71 -5.54 3.41
N THR A 86 14.57 -6.28 2.31
CA THR A 86 13.28 -6.53 1.65
C THR A 86 12.29 -7.19 2.61
N LYS A 87 12.72 -8.19 3.38
CA LYS A 87 11.86 -8.84 4.38
C LYS A 87 11.47 -7.91 5.51
N HIS A 88 12.42 -7.10 5.99
CA HIS A 88 12.16 -6.12 7.03
C HIS A 88 11.15 -5.07 6.56
N GLN A 89 11.33 -4.52 5.36
CA GLN A 89 10.40 -3.56 4.76
C GLN A 89 9.03 -4.19 4.54
N ALA A 90 8.96 -5.42 4.02
CA ALA A 90 7.69 -6.14 3.85
C ALA A 90 6.95 -6.32 5.18
N LYS A 91 7.67 -6.68 6.25
CA LYS A 91 7.12 -6.79 7.61
C LYS A 91 6.57 -5.47 8.12
N VAL A 92 7.34 -4.38 7.99
CA VAL A 92 6.95 -3.04 8.44
C VAL A 92 5.69 -2.59 7.69
N PHE A 93 5.62 -2.83 6.39
CA PHE A 93 4.45 -2.50 5.59
C PHE A 93 3.24 -3.35 5.96
N ALA A 94 3.39 -4.66 6.17
CA ALA A 94 2.30 -5.52 6.61
C ALA A 94 1.73 -5.06 7.96
N GLN A 95 2.59 -4.69 8.91
CA GLN A 95 2.18 -4.12 10.19
C GLN A 95 1.44 -2.78 10.03
N LYS A 96 1.95 -1.89 9.17
CA LYS A 96 1.29 -0.62 8.85
C LYS A 96 -0.11 -0.84 8.27
N ILE A 97 -0.30 -1.81 7.36
CA ILE A 97 -1.64 -2.16 6.84
C ILE A 97 -2.60 -2.47 7.99
N CYS A 98 -2.18 -3.28 8.97
CA CYS A 98 -3.01 -3.63 10.12
C CYS A 98 -3.31 -2.46 11.07
N THR A 99 -2.54 -1.36 11.01
CA THR A 99 -2.79 -0.16 11.85
C THR A 99 -3.86 0.76 11.27
N PHE A 100 -4.11 0.72 9.95
CA PHE A 100 -5.18 1.51 9.35
C PHE A 100 -6.53 0.88 9.67
N LYS A 101 -7.36 1.60 10.43
CA LYS A 101 -8.75 1.22 10.70
C LYS A 101 -9.61 1.85 9.61
N PHE A 102 -10.17 1.04 8.72
CA PHE A 102 -11.13 1.46 7.69
C PHE A 102 -12.57 1.25 8.16
#